data_AF-A0A0C4EBC9-F1
#
_entry.id   AF-A0A0C4EBC9-F1
#
_cell.length_a   1.000
_cell.length_b   1.000
_cell.length_c   1.000
_cell.angle_alpha   90.00
_cell.angle_beta   90.00
_cell.angle_gamma   90.00
#
_symmetry.space_group_name_H-M   'P 1'
#
loop_
_entity.id
_entity.type
_entity.pdbx_description
1 polymer ?
#
loop_
_entity_poly.entity_id
_entity_poly.type
_entity_poly.pdbx_seq_one_letter_code
_entity_poly.pdbx_strand_id
1 'polypeptide(L)'
;MIDRRSGAVVQAPVTWISTVPSVANLTRARPEAYLIPRTWGGAVVERLRILGVEVETLDRGYRGAVDTLTVATSSLARSMYEGGHVLNTVTTTPGRREVVLPPGSFRVPTRQKNAALAFVALEPESIDSYVTFGIVPLKAGEEYPVFRIPRS
;
A
#
# COMPACT_ATOMS: atom_id res chain seq x y z
N MET A 1 -17.80 -2.26 34.55
CA MET A 1 -19.26 -2.05 34.64
C MET A 1 -19.71 -2.58 36.01
N ILE A 2 -20.72 -2.01 36.67
CA ILE A 2 -21.14 -2.43 38.02
C ILE A 2 -22.53 -3.05 37.91
N ASP A 3 -22.74 -4.22 38.51
CA ASP A 3 -24.04 -4.87 38.57
C ASP A 3 -25.00 -4.05 39.45
N ARG A 4 -26.15 -3.67 38.89
CA ARG A 4 -27.07 -2.71 39.51
C ARG A 4 -27.90 -3.29 40.67
N ARG A 5 -27.82 -4.61 40.91
CA ARG A 5 -28.54 -5.33 41.98
C ARG A 5 -27.64 -5.67 43.17
N SER A 6 -26.36 -5.90 42.94
CA SER A 6 -25.42 -6.40 43.95
C SER A 6 -24.27 -5.42 44.28
N GLY A 7 -24.07 -4.36 43.48
CA GLY A 7 -23.00 -3.39 43.67
C GLY A 7 -21.59 -3.93 43.38
N ALA A 8 -21.48 -5.19 42.93
CA ALA A 8 -20.20 -5.82 42.61
C ALA A 8 -19.66 -5.33 41.26
N VAL A 9 -18.35 -5.11 41.19
CA VAL A 9 -17.65 -4.77 39.95
C VAL A 9 -17.65 -6.00 39.04
N VAL A 10 -18.32 -5.90 37.89
CA VAL A 10 -18.31 -6.93 36.86
C VAL A 10 -17.20 -6.62 35.86
N GLN A 11 -16.21 -7.52 35.80
CA GLN A 11 -15.23 -7.56 34.73
C GLN A 11 -15.92 -8.18 33.50
N ALA A 12 -16.37 -7.35 32.56
CA ALA A 12 -16.78 -7.84 31.26
C ALA A 12 -15.54 -8.39 30.55
N PRO A 13 -15.59 -9.59 29.96
CA PRO A 13 -14.46 -10.11 29.20
C PRO A 13 -14.21 -9.17 28.01
N VAL A 14 -13.15 -8.38 28.10
CA VAL A 14 -12.64 -7.61 26.96
C VAL A 14 -11.79 -8.57 26.15
N THR A 15 -12.24 -8.88 24.94
CA THR A 15 -11.40 -9.59 23.98
C THR A 15 -10.31 -8.63 23.52
N TRP A 16 -9.12 -8.78 24.08
CA TRP A 16 -7.93 -8.08 23.60
C TRP A 16 -7.52 -8.67 22.26
N ILE A 17 -7.84 -7.97 21.17
CA ILE A 17 -7.27 -8.26 19.85
C ILE A 17 -5.90 -7.58 19.83
N SER A 18 -4.90 -8.26 20.40
CA SER A 18 -3.50 -7.87 20.27
C SER A 18 -3.02 -8.31 18.89
N THR A 19 -2.32 -7.43 18.17
CA THR A 19 -1.56 -7.84 16.98
C THR A 19 -0.52 -8.85 17.44
N VAL A 20 -0.71 -10.12 17.10
CA VAL A 20 0.29 -11.19 17.30
C VAL A 20 1.63 -10.66 16.74
N PRO A 21 2.79 -10.86 17.40
CA PRO A 21 4.06 -10.31 16.92
C PRO A 21 4.24 -10.65 15.43
N SER A 22 4.27 -9.62 14.59
CA SER A 22 4.34 -9.77 13.15
C SER A 22 5.75 -10.22 12.76
N VAL A 23 5.90 -11.48 12.35
CA VAL A 23 7.13 -11.96 11.74
C VAL A 23 7.11 -11.53 10.26
N ALA A 24 8.13 -10.81 9.81
CA ALA A 24 8.22 -10.34 8.44
C ALA A 24 8.33 -11.54 7.48
N ASN A 25 7.29 -11.79 6.69
CA ASN A 25 7.27 -12.87 5.71
C ASN A 25 8.00 -12.49 4.39
N LEU A 26 8.17 -11.18 4.16
CA LEU A 26 8.90 -10.60 3.05
C LEU A 26 9.62 -9.34 3.53
N THR A 27 10.89 -9.19 3.19
CA THR A 27 11.64 -7.95 3.45
C THR A 27 12.06 -7.33 2.13
N ARG A 28 11.90 -6.01 2.02
CA ARG A 28 12.27 -5.24 0.83
C ARG A 28 12.95 -3.95 1.24
N ALA A 29 13.99 -3.57 0.50
CA ALA A 29 14.68 -2.32 0.75
C ALA A 29 13.72 -1.13 0.60
N ARG A 30 13.77 -0.19 1.54
CA ARG A 30 12.99 1.05 1.49
C ARG A 30 13.43 1.89 0.28
N PRO A 31 12.50 2.33 -0.58
CA PRO A 31 12.84 3.21 -1.70
C PRO A 31 13.10 4.64 -1.21
N GLU A 32 13.77 5.44 -2.02
CA GLU A 32 13.91 6.87 -1.77
C GLU A 32 12.57 7.57 -1.93
N ALA A 33 11.82 7.21 -2.98
CA ALA A 33 10.50 7.73 -3.29
C ALA A 33 9.71 6.74 -4.18
N TYR A 34 8.40 6.88 -4.20
CA TYR A 34 7.55 6.26 -5.21
C TYR A 34 7.25 7.25 -6.33
N LEU A 35 7.06 6.75 -7.55
CA LEU A 35 6.59 7.50 -8.70
C LEU A 35 5.26 6.94 -9.17
N ILE A 36 4.28 7.81 -9.36
CA ILE A 36 2.91 7.46 -9.73
C ILE A 36 2.54 8.20 -11.02
N PRO A 37 2.19 7.50 -12.12
CA PRO A 37 1.74 8.14 -13.36
C PRO A 37 0.52 9.02 -13.15
N ARG A 38 0.40 10.12 -13.91
CA ARG A 38 -0.73 11.07 -13.80
C ARG A 38 -2.12 10.45 -13.89
N THR A 39 -2.26 9.33 -14.59
CA THR A 39 -3.53 8.58 -14.73
C THR A 39 -4.06 8.03 -13.41
N TRP A 40 -3.21 7.88 -12.40
CA TRP A 40 -3.55 7.35 -11.08
C TRP A 40 -3.80 8.44 -10.03
N GLY A 41 -3.89 9.71 -10.43
CA GLY A 41 -4.12 10.84 -9.53
C GLY A 41 -5.36 10.67 -8.64
N GLY A 42 -6.53 10.42 -9.24
CA GLY A 42 -7.78 10.28 -8.48
C GLY A 42 -7.87 8.99 -7.65
N ALA A 43 -7.42 7.86 -8.22
CA ALA A 43 -7.53 6.57 -7.54
C ALA A 43 -6.52 6.41 -6.39
N VAL A 44 -5.26 6.82 -6.58
CA VAL A 44 -4.16 6.55 -5.65
C VAL A 44 -3.73 7.79 -4.87
N VAL A 45 -3.47 8.90 -5.57
CA VAL A 45 -2.84 10.08 -4.94
C VAL A 45 -3.80 10.79 -3.99
N GLU A 46 -5.07 10.92 -4.33
CA GLU A 46 -6.08 11.48 -3.42
C GLU A 46 -6.17 10.70 -2.11
N ARG A 47 -6.17 9.36 -2.19
CA ARG A 47 -6.20 8.49 -1.00
C ARG A 47 -4.94 8.62 -0.15
N LEU A 48 -3.76 8.69 -0.77
CA LEU A 48 -2.52 8.95 -0.04
C LEU A 48 -2.57 10.28 0.71
N ARG A 49 -3.08 11.34 0.08
CA ARG A 49 -3.24 12.65 0.72
C ARG A 49 -4.23 12.60 1.89
N ILE A 50 -5.32 11.84 1.78
CA ILE A 50 -6.27 11.60 2.88
C ILE A 50 -5.57 10.90 4.07
N LEU A 51 -4.67 9.95 3.80
CA LEU A 51 -3.82 9.31 4.81
C LEU A 51 -2.75 10.26 5.39
N GLY A 52 -2.70 11.52 4.94
CA GLY A 52 -1.70 12.50 5.34
C GLY A 52 -0.31 12.23 4.78
N VAL A 53 -0.20 11.41 3.73
CA VAL A 53 1.06 11.20 3.01
C VAL A 53 1.31 12.40 2.10
N GLU A 54 2.50 12.98 2.21
CA GLU A 54 2.96 14.07 1.34
C GLU A 54 3.21 13.53 -0.07
N VAL A 55 2.59 14.16 -1.06
CA VAL A 55 2.70 13.81 -2.49
C VAL A 55 2.99 15.06 -3.31
N GLU A 56 4.16 15.08 -3.95
CA GLU A 56 4.63 16.11 -4.87
C GLU A 56 4.07 15.86 -6.28
N THR A 57 3.57 16.91 -6.94
CA THR A 57 3.27 16.88 -8.37
C THR A 57 4.51 17.31 -9.14
N LEU A 58 4.90 16.54 -10.15
CA LEU A 58 6.11 16.77 -10.95
C LEU A 58 5.81 17.68 -12.14
N ASP A 59 6.21 18.95 -12.05
CA ASP A 59 5.97 19.94 -13.12
C ASP A 59 6.72 19.63 -14.42
N ARG A 60 7.89 18.99 -14.33
CA ARG A 60 8.72 18.60 -15.49
C ARG A 60 8.63 17.12 -15.83
N GLY A 61 7.80 16.35 -15.12
CA GLY A 61 7.79 14.89 -15.21
C GLY A 61 9.04 14.25 -14.60
N TYR A 62 9.34 13.02 -15.00
CA TYR A 62 10.50 12.26 -14.53
C TYR A 62 11.11 11.45 -15.67
N ARG A 63 12.44 11.37 -15.71
CA ARG A 63 13.18 10.44 -16.57
C ARG A 63 14.34 9.86 -15.76
N GLY A 64 14.45 8.54 -15.73
CA GLY A 64 15.55 7.86 -15.06
C GLY A 64 15.25 6.40 -14.75
N ALA A 65 16.27 5.69 -14.27
CA ALA A 65 16.16 4.33 -13.79
C ALA A 65 15.26 4.25 -12.54
N VAL A 66 14.41 3.24 -12.51
CA VAL A 66 13.53 2.91 -11.39
C VAL A 66 13.49 1.41 -11.20
N ASP A 67 13.20 0.98 -9.97
CA ASP A 67 12.85 -0.39 -9.69
C ASP A 67 11.35 -0.58 -10.03
N THR A 68 11.05 -1.67 -10.73
CA THR A 68 9.71 -2.09 -11.14
C THR A 68 9.31 -3.37 -10.43
N LEU A 69 8.01 -3.65 -10.38
CA LEU A 69 7.48 -4.90 -9.82
C LEU A 69 6.54 -5.52 -10.85
N THR A 70 6.79 -6.76 -11.24
CA THR A 70 5.91 -7.52 -12.13
C THR A 70 5.20 -8.59 -11.33
N VAL A 71 3.89 -8.70 -11.49
CA VAL A 71 3.09 -9.68 -10.74
C VAL A 71 3.42 -11.09 -11.20
N ALA A 72 3.94 -11.91 -10.29
CA ALA A 72 4.23 -13.32 -10.53
C ALA A 72 2.97 -14.18 -10.33
N THR A 73 2.20 -13.91 -9.28
CA THR A 73 0.92 -14.59 -9.02
C THR A 73 -0.15 -13.60 -8.56
N SER A 74 -1.41 -13.91 -8.84
CA SER A 74 -2.59 -13.17 -8.35
C SER A 74 -3.68 -14.17 -7.99
N SER A 75 -4.29 -13.99 -6.82
CA SER A 75 -5.34 -14.86 -6.30
C SER A 75 -6.41 -14.03 -5.61
N LEU A 76 -7.66 -14.19 -6.07
CA LEU A 76 -8.81 -13.55 -5.45
C LEU A 76 -9.35 -14.40 -4.30
N ALA A 77 -9.70 -13.74 -3.19
CA ALA A 77 -10.33 -14.39 -2.05
C ALA A 77 -11.67 -15.04 -2.45
N ARG A 78 -11.96 -16.20 -1.85
CA ARG A 78 -13.22 -16.93 -2.08
C ARG A 78 -14.39 -16.40 -1.24
N SER A 79 -14.07 -15.73 -0.13
CA SER A 79 -15.03 -15.07 0.75
C SER A 79 -14.83 -13.55 0.71
N MET A 80 -15.91 -12.82 1.00
CA MET A 80 -15.87 -11.38 1.09
C MET A 80 -15.28 -10.96 2.44
N TYR A 81 -14.32 -10.04 2.41
CA TYR A 81 -13.83 -9.32 3.57
C TYR A 81 -14.84 -8.24 3.97
N GLU A 82 -15.12 -8.16 5.27
CA GLU A 82 -16.06 -7.20 5.89
C GLU A 82 -17.42 -7.09 5.15
N GLY A 83 -17.88 -8.20 4.58
CA GLY A 83 -19.19 -8.31 3.93
C GLY A 83 -19.33 -7.68 2.55
N GLY A 84 -18.25 -7.17 1.93
CA GLY A 84 -18.38 -6.52 0.61
C GLY A 84 -17.15 -6.49 -0.29
N HIS A 85 -15.95 -6.84 0.19
CA HIS A 85 -14.72 -6.69 -0.59
C HIS A 85 -14.08 -8.05 -0.93
N VAL A 86 -13.79 -8.29 -2.20
CA VAL A 86 -12.98 -9.44 -2.62
C VAL A 86 -11.52 -9.01 -2.66
N LEU A 87 -10.71 -9.58 -1.78
CA LEU A 87 -9.28 -9.24 -1.68
C LEU A 87 -8.47 -9.91 -2.78
N ASN A 88 -7.46 -9.21 -3.29
CA ASN A 88 -6.47 -9.75 -4.25
C ASN A 88 -5.11 -9.94 -3.58
N THR A 89 -4.68 -11.19 -3.43
CA THR A 89 -3.33 -11.50 -2.96
C THR A 89 -2.41 -11.67 -4.16
N VAL A 90 -1.37 -10.84 -4.24
CA VAL A 90 -0.36 -10.91 -5.30
C VAL A 90 1.03 -11.20 -4.74
N THR A 91 1.89 -11.77 -5.58
CA THR A 91 3.34 -11.78 -5.37
C THR A 91 4.01 -11.08 -6.55
N THR A 92 5.16 -10.46 -6.33
CA THR A 92 5.88 -9.76 -7.41
C THR A 92 7.34 -10.15 -7.53
N THR A 93 7.84 -10.07 -8.76
CA THR A 93 9.26 -10.19 -9.08
C THR A 93 9.82 -8.78 -9.33
N PRO A 94 10.92 -8.39 -8.68
CA PRO A 94 11.52 -7.08 -8.90
C PRO A 94 12.25 -7.02 -10.24
N GLY A 95 12.22 -5.85 -10.86
CA GLY A 95 12.97 -5.51 -12.05
C GLY A 95 13.55 -4.10 -11.95
N ARG A 96 14.31 -3.69 -12.97
CA ARG A 96 14.81 -2.32 -13.10
C ARG A 96 14.78 -1.90 -14.56
N ARG A 97 14.32 -0.68 -14.83
CA ARG A 97 14.34 -0.09 -16.16
C ARG A 97 14.32 1.43 -16.13
N GLU A 98 14.65 2.03 -17.25
CA GLU A 98 14.40 3.45 -17.50
C GLU A 98 12.91 3.71 -17.74
N VAL A 99 12.38 4.76 -17.11
CA VAL A 99 11.01 5.25 -17.35
C VAL A 99 11.03 6.71 -17.77
N VAL A 100 9.99 7.10 -18.51
CA VAL A 100 9.69 8.50 -18.80
C VAL A 100 8.24 8.75 -18.37
N LEU A 101 8.06 9.64 -17.40
CA LEU A 101 6.77 10.06 -16.91
C LEU A 101 6.51 11.50 -17.32
N PRO A 102 5.33 11.84 -17.87
CA PRO A 102 5.03 13.19 -18.28
C PRO A 102 4.85 14.13 -17.07
N PRO A 103 4.94 15.45 -17.28
CA PRO A 103 4.44 16.46 -16.35
C PRO A 103 3.06 16.12 -15.76
N GLY A 104 2.87 16.44 -14.48
CA GLY A 104 1.66 16.11 -13.72
C GLY A 104 1.62 14.67 -13.19
N SER A 105 2.68 13.88 -13.41
CA SER A 105 2.91 12.66 -12.63
C SER A 105 3.33 13.03 -11.20
N PHE A 106 3.35 12.07 -10.29
CA PHE A 106 3.52 12.35 -8.88
C PHE A 106 4.74 11.63 -8.29
N ARG A 107 5.34 12.25 -7.26
CA ARG A 107 6.41 11.68 -6.45
C ARG A 107 5.99 11.65 -4.99
N VAL A 108 6.19 10.50 -4.35
CA VAL A 108 5.93 10.30 -2.92
C VAL A 108 7.26 10.09 -2.23
N PRO A 109 7.90 11.12 -1.64
CA PRO A 109 9.17 10.97 -0.94
C PRO A 109 8.96 10.08 0.28
N THR A 110 9.89 9.16 0.57
CA THR A 110 9.75 8.34 1.78
C THR A 110 10.33 9.02 3.01
N ARG A 111 11.03 10.14 2.88
CA ARG A 111 11.58 10.94 4.00
C ARG A 111 10.52 11.88 4.60
N GLN A 112 9.48 11.29 5.18
CA GLN A 112 8.38 12.02 5.81
C GLN A 112 7.80 11.22 6.99
N LYS A 113 7.04 11.89 7.88
CA LYS A 113 6.46 11.27 9.09
C LYS A 113 5.55 10.08 8.79
N ASN A 114 4.79 10.15 7.69
CA ASN A 114 3.76 9.18 7.33
C ASN A 114 4.23 8.15 6.29
N ALA A 115 5.54 7.96 6.14
CA ALA A 115 6.09 7.04 5.14
C ALA A 115 5.62 5.59 5.30
N ALA A 116 5.38 5.14 6.54
CA ALA A 116 4.85 3.80 6.80
C ALA A 116 3.49 3.56 6.14
N LEU A 117 2.61 4.58 6.11
CA LEU A 117 1.32 4.50 5.43
C LEU A 117 1.48 4.37 3.91
N ALA A 118 2.49 5.05 3.34
CA ALA A 118 2.82 4.88 1.93
C ALA A 118 3.31 3.46 1.63
N PHE A 119 4.12 2.86 2.51
CA PHE A 119 4.59 1.48 2.34
C PHE A 119 3.45 0.47 2.39
N VAL A 120 2.57 0.62 3.38
CA VAL A 120 1.39 -0.24 3.54
C VAL A 120 0.47 -0.14 2.32
N ALA A 121 0.23 1.06 1.80
CA ALA A 121 -0.67 1.28 0.68
C ALA A 121 -0.08 0.91 -0.69
N LEU A 122 1.22 1.15 -0.91
CA LEU A 122 1.86 1.08 -2.23
C LEU A 122 2.73 -0.16 -2.45
N GLU A 123 3.07 -0.94 -1.42
CA GLU A 123 3.73 -2.23 -1.64
C GLU A 123 2.66 -3.28 -1.96
N PRO A 124 2.66 -3.89 -3.17
CA PRO A 124 1.53 -4.65 -3.68
C PRO A 124 1.25 -5.94 -2.89
N GLU A 125 2.25 -6.50 -2.21
CA GLU A 125 2.09 -7.66 -1.33
C GLU A 125 1.62 -7.33 0.09
N SER A 126 1.46 -6.05 0.43
CA SER A 126 0.91 -5.63 1.72
C SER A 126 -0.58 -5.96 1.80
N ILE A 127 -1.02 -6.48 2.96
CA ILE A 127 -2.42 -6.88 3.21
C ILE A 127 -3.40 -5.70 3.12
N ASP A 128 -2.92 -4.48 3.38
CA ASP A 128 -3.71 -3.24 3.28
C ASP A 128 -3.31 -2.39 2.07
N SER A 129 -2.75 -3.03 1.05
CA SER A 129 -2.35 -2.34 -0.17
C SER A 129 -3.56 -1.96 -1.04
N TYR A 130 -3.36 -0.95 -1.87
CA TYR A 130 -4.31 -0.60 -2.92
C TYR A 130 -4.50 -1.71 -3.96
N VAL A 131 -3.56 -2.64 -4.07
CA VAL A 131 -3.73 -3.84 -4.91
C VAL A 131 -4.67 -4.83 -4.25
N THR A 132 -4.47 -5.09 -2.95
CA THR A 132 -5.30 -6.03 -2.19
C THR A 132 -6.76 -5.61 -2.15
N PHE A 133 -7.02 -4.31 -2.04
CA PHE A 133 -8.38 -3.75 -2.09
C PHE A 133 -8.88 -3.45 -3.52
N GLY A 134 -8.14 -3.83 -4.56
CA GLY A 134 -8.57 -3.70 -5.95
C GLY A 134 -8.65 -2.25 -6.49
N ILE A 135 -8.12 -1.27 -5.75
CA ILE A 135 -7.99 0.12 -6.20
C ILE A 135 -7.00 0.19 -7.38
N VAL A 136 -5.92 -0.60 -7.29
CA VAL A 136 -5.02 -0.87 -8.41
C VAL A 136 -5.21 -2.34 -8.82
N PRO A 137 -6.13 -2.64 -9.75
CA PRO A 137 -6.33 -4.01 -10.21
C PRO A 137 -5.08 -4.52 -10.94
N LEU A 138 -4.65 -5.74 -10.59
CA LEU A 138 -3.52 -6.42 -11.23
C LEU A 138 -3.81 -7.90 -11.44
N LYS A 139 -3.27 -8.45 -12.51
CA LYS A 139 -3.24 -9.87 -12.84
C LYS A 139 -1.80 -10.38 -12.97
N ALA A 140 -1.64 -11.71 -12.93
CA ALA A 140 -0.34 -12.33 -13.18
C ALA A 140 0.23 -11.91 -14.57
N GLY A 141 1.51 -11.54 -14.60
CA GLY A 141 2.21 -11.03 -15.77
C GLY A 141 2.15 -9.52 -15.97
N GLU A 142 1.30 -8.79 -15.25
CA GLU A 142 1.19 -7.33 -15.38
C GLU A 142 2.27 -6.61 -14.57
N GLU A 143 2.78 -5.48 -15.10
CA GLU A 143 3.69 -4.59 -14.39
C GLU A 143 2.87 -3.66 -13.48
N TYR A 144 3.30 -3.54 -12.22
CA TYR A 144 2.71 -2.64 -11.26
C TYR A 144 2.97 -1.18 -11.67
N PRO A 145 1.95 -0.31 -11.75
CA PRO A 145 2.10 1.03 -12.29
C PRO A 145 2.78 2.04 -11.35
N VAL A 146 3.06 1.66 -10.10
CA VAL A 146 3.80 2.52 -9.16
C VAL A 146 5.26 2.06 -9.13
N PHE A 147 6.15 2.98 -9.50
CA PHE A 147 7.58 2.72 -9.60
C PHE A 147 8.30 3.15 -8.34
N ARG A 148 9.49 2.59 -8.12
CA ARG A 148 10.31 2.85 -6.92
C ARG A 148 11.63 3.49 -7.35
N ILE A 149 11.95 4.65 -6.79
CA ILE A 149 13.29 5.23 -6.93
C ILE A 149 14.18 4.52 -5.89
N PRO A 150 15.22 3.78 -6.30
CA PRO A 150 16.12 3.12 -5.36
C PRO A 150 16.87 4.16 -4.53
N ARG A 151 17.24 3.82 -3.29
CA ARG A 151 18.16 4.67 -2.51
C ARG A 151 19.58 4.52 -3.06
N SER A 152 20.27 5.65 -3.20
CA SER A 152 21.73 5.71 -3.33
C SER A 152 22.43 5.44 -2.00
#